data_AF-A0AAN7SDB1-F1
#
_entry.id   AF-A0AAN7SDB1-F1
#
_cell.length_a   1.000
_cell.length_b   1.000
_cell.length_c   1.000
_cell.angle_alpha   90.00
_cell.angle_beta   90.00
_cell.angle_gamma   90.00
#
_symmetry.space_group_name_H-M   'P 1'
#
loop_
_entity.id
_entity.type
_entity.pdbx_description
1 polymer ?
#
loop_
_entity_poly.entity_id
_entity_poly.type
_entity_poly.pdbx_seq_one_letter_code
_entity_poly.pdbx_strand_id
1 'polypeptide(L)'
;MSLSEKKARLRFSYNDDLALLREFVRENPLLYSGDEGWELLRRNVEVLTGKGFTLRTLKQHLILLIDLWVKKDKIDNVRSGIEGMCSEKDNL
;
A
#
# COMPACT_ATOMS: atom_id res chain seq x y z
N MET A 1 38.03 8.56 -11.38
CA MET A 1 37.48 7.21 -11.12
C MET A 1 36.05 7.38 -10.62
N SER A 2 35.06 7.13 -11.47
CA SER A 2 33.66 7.10 -11.04
C SER A 2 33.38 5.74 -10.43
N LEU A 3 33.24 5.68 -9.10
CA LEU A 3 32.67 4.53 -8.42
C LEU A 3 31.22 4.44 -8.89
N SER A 4 30.94 3.53 -9.82
CA SER A 4 29.57 3.12 -10.12
C SER A 4 28.97 2.58 -8.83
N GLU A 5 28.26 3.44 -8.10
CA GLU A 5 27.48 3.07 -6.94
C GLU A 5 26.51 1.98 -7.39
N LYS A 6 26.78 0.73 -7.01
CA LYS A 6 25.85 -0.37 -7.23
C LYS A 6 24.52 0.06 -6.62
N LYS A 7 23.54 0.43 -7.46
CA LYS A 7 22.19 0.79 -7.03
C LYS A 7 21.67 -0.33 -6.13
N ALA A 8 21.69 -0.08 -4.82
CA ALA A 8 21.14 -1.01 -3.86
C ALA A 8 19.65 -1.20 -4.19
N ARG A 9 19.17 -2.45 -4.17
CA ARG A 9 17.75 -2.73 -4.39
C ARG A 9 16.95 -2.00 -3.32
N LEU A 10 16.09 -1.07 -3.74
CA LEU A 10 15.17 -0.38 -2.85
C LEU A 10 14.22 -1.40 -2.23
N ARG A 11 14.03 -1.29 -0.91
CA ARG A 11 13.12 -2.13 -0.14
C ARG A 11 12.20 -1.22 0.68
N PHE A 12 10.95 -1.64 0.80
CA PHE A 12 10.02 -1.05 1.74
C PHE A 12 10.43 -1.42 3.17
N SER A 13 10.42 -0.42 4.02
CA SER A 13 10.46 -0.51 5.46
C SER A 13 9.08 -0.21 6.02
N TYR A 14 8.86 -0.51 7.29
CA TYR A 14 7.62 -0.20 7.98
C TYR A 14 7.22 1.28 7.88
N ASN A 15 8.18 2.21 7.97
CA ASN A 15 7.91 3.64 7.83
C ASN A 15 7.49 4.02 6.40
N ASP A 16 8.04 3.33 5.39
CA ASP A 16 7.63 3.53 4.00
C ASP A 16 6.19 3.04 3.78
N ASP A 17 5.82 1.92 4.41
CA ASP A 17 4.46 1.38 4.35
C ASP A 17 3.45 2.36 4.97
N LEU A 18 3.78 2.94 6.13
CA LEU A 18 2.96 3.96 6.78
C LEU A 18 2.84 5.22 5.92
N ALA A 19 3.93 5.68 5.31
CA ALA A 19 3.92 6.83 4.42
C ALA A 19 3.03 6.56 3.19
N LEU A 20 3.18 5.39 2.56
CA LEU A 20 2.37 4.96 1.42
C LEU A 20 0.87 4.92 1.77
N LEU A 21 0.49 4.29 2.88
CA LEU A 21 -0.92 4.16 3.27
C LEU A 21 -1.54 5.52 3.61
N ARG A 22 -0.80 6.39 4.32
CA ARG A 22 -1.27 7.73 4.66
C ARG A 22 -1.49 8.58 3.41
N GLU A 23 -0.54 8.57 2.49
CA GLU A 23 -0.66 9.33 1.24
C GLU A 23 -1.75 8.75 0.32
N PHE A 24 -1.92 7.43 0.30
CA PHE A 24 -3.01 6.80 -0.44
C PHE A 24 -4.38 7.26 0.04
N VAL A 25 -4.59 7.35 1.36
CA VAL A 25 -5.85 7.87 1.92
C VAL A 25 -6.02 9.37 1.65
N ARG A 26 -4.93 10.15 1.74
CA ARG A 26 -4.97 11.61 1.56
C ARG A 26 -5.27 12.02 0.12
N GLU A 27 -4.55 11.43 -0.85
CA GLU A 27 -4.68 11.77 -2.26
C GLU A 27 -5.78 10.99 -2.96
N ASN A 28 -6.11 9.79 -2.46
CA ASN A 28 -7.09 8.86 -3.03
C ASN A 28 -7.01 8.78 -4.57
N PRO A 29 -5.94 8.14 -5.11
CA PRO A 29 -5.68 8.14 -6.55
C PRO A 29 -6.77 7.43 -7.39
N LEU A 30 -7.71 6.72 -6.75
CA LEU A 30 -8.83 6.05 -7.41
C LEU A 30 -9.93 7.02 -7.89
N LEU A 31 -9.94 8.26 -7.42
CA LEU A 31 -10.91 9.29 -7.84
C LEU A 31 -10.58 9.90 -9.20
N TYR A 32 -9.38 9.62 -9.73
CA TYR A 32 -8.89 10.18 -10.99
C TYR A 32 -9.06 9.14 -12.11
N SER A 33 -9.51 9.58 -13.28
CA SER A 33 -9.70 8.71 -14.46
C SER A 33 -8.39 8.22 -15.10
N GLY A 34 -7.23 8.58 -14.56
CA GLY A 34 -5.91 8.28 -15.10
C GLY A 34 -4.82 8.17 -14.02
N ASP A 35 -3.56 8.20 -14.43
CA ASP A 35 -2.43 8.00 -13.53
C ASP A 35 -2.00 9.26 -12.75
N GLU A 36 -2.67 10.40 -12.94
CA GLU A 36 -2.31 11.67 -12.29
C GLU A 36 -2.30 11.58 -10.75
N GLY A 37 -3.36 11.00 -10.17
CA GLY A 37 -3.41 10.78 -8.72
C GLY A 37 -2.31 9.83 -8.24
N TRP A 38 -1.99 8.81 -9.04
CA TRP A 38 -0.91 7.87 -8.73
C TRP A 38 0.49 8.52 -8.82
N GLU A 39 0.70 9.41 -9.78
CA GLU A 39 1.94 10.19 -9.91
C GLU A 39 2.11 11.19 -8.76
N LEU A 40 1.03 11.84 -8.33
CA LEU A 40 1.06 12.71 -7.15
C LEU A 40 1.42 11.93 -5.89
N LEU A 41 0.76 10.79 -5.66
CA LEU A 41 1.08 9.87 -4.58
C LEU A 41 2.55 9.42 -4.64
N ARG A 42 3.04 9.02 -5.82
CA ARG A 42 4.43 8.58 -6.01
C ARG A 42 5.42 9.67 -5.60
N ARG A 43 5.19 10.91 -6.03
CA ARG A 43 6.04 12.06 -5.68
C ARG A 43 6.03 12.31 -4.18
N ASN A 44 4.87 12.28 -3.53
CA ASN A 44 4.77 12.51 -2.10
C ASN A 44 5.50 11.43 -1.29
N VAL A 45 5.33 10.15 -1.67
CA VAL A 45 6.05 9.03 -1.05
C VAL A 45 7.56 9.18 -1.23
N GLU A 46 8.02 9.58 -2.42
CA GLU A 46 9.46 9.82 -2.66
C GLU A 46 10.00 10.95 -1.78
N VAL A 47 9.27 12.05 -1.62
CA VAL A 47 9.64 13.17 -0.74
C VAL A 47 9.70 12.74 0.73
N LEU A 48 8.72 11.94 1.19
CA LEU A 48 8.63 11.52 2.59
C LEU A 48 9.66 10.44 2.96
N THR A 49 9.97 9.54 2.03
CA THR A 49 10.81 8.35 2.30
C THR A 49 12.24 8.49 1.77
N GLY A 50 12.48 9.44 0.87
CA GLY A 50 13.73 9.56 0.11
C GLY A 50 13.95 8.44 -0.91
N LYS A 51 12.91 7.64 -1.22
CA LYS A 51 13.01 6.47 -2.11
C LYS A 51 12.13 6.62 -3.35
N GLY A 52 12.77 6.66 -4.51
CA GLY A 52 12.09 6.70 -5.81
C GLY A 52 11.57 5.32 -6.24
N PHE A 53 10.37 4.96 -5.80
CA PHE A 53 9.67 3.76 -6.28
C PHE A 53 8.93 4.03 -7.60
N THR A 54 8.78 3.00 -8.43
CA THR A 54 7.95 3.10 -9.65
C THR A 54 6.46 3.00 -9.31
N LEU A 55 5.57 3.55 -10.14
CA LEU A 55 4.12 3.39 -9.97
C LEU A 55 3.71 1.92 -9.85
N ARG A 56 4.27 1.06 -10.71
CA ARG A 56 3.99 -0.39 -10.69
C ARG A 56 4.34 -0.98 -9.33
N THR A 57 5.52 -0.65 -8.80
CA THR A 57 5.99 -1.14 -7.50
C THR A 57 5.08 -0.67 -6.36
N LEU A 58 4.67 0.60 -6.37
CA LEU A 58 3.76 1.14 -5.35
C LEU A 58 2.38 0.47 -5.40
N LYS A 59 1.77 0.35 -6.60
CA LYS A 59 0.49 -0.33 -6.81
C LYS A 59 0.54 -1.79 -6.33
N GLN A 60 1.58 -2.54 -6.72
CA GLN A 60 1.75 -3.93 -6.31
C GLN A 60 1.96 -4.08 -4.80
N HIS A 61 2.77 -3.22 -4.20
CA HIS A 61 3.05 -3.28 -2.77
C HIS A 61 1.82 -2.90 -1.94
N LEU A 62 1.02 -1.93 -2.39
CA LEU A 62 -0.24 -1.57 -1.75
C LEU A 62 -1.23 -2.75 -1.75
N ILE A 63 -1.39 -3.45 -2.88
CA ILE A 63 -2.24 -4.64 -2.96
C ILE A 63 -1.75 -5.70 -1.96
N LEU A 64 -0.43 -5.93 -1.90
CA LEU A 64 0.15 -6.87 -0.94
C LEU A 64 -0.13 -6.48 0.52
N LEU A 65 -0.06 -5.20 0.87
CA LEU A 65 -0.40 -4.72 2.22
C LEU A 65 -1.88 -4.98 2.55
N ILE A 66 -2.78 -4.71 1.61
CA ILE A 66 -4.22 -4.95 1.76
C ILE A 66 -4.50 -6.45 1.94
N ASP A 67 -3.89 -7.31 1.11
CA ASP A 67 -4.06 -8.76 1.21
C ASP A 67 -3.58 -9.32 2.55
N LEU A 68 -2.46 -8.80 3.07
CA LEU A 68 -1.95 -9.17 4.38
C LEU A 68 -2.91 -8.75 5.49
N TRP A 69 -3.49 -7.55 5.38
CA TRP A 69 -4.51 -7.07 6.32
C TRP A 69 -5.78 -7.93 6.28
N VAL A 70 -6.32 -8.22 5.10
CA VAL A 70 -7.51 -9.09 4.96
C VAL A 70 -7.26 -10.49 5.52
N LYS A 71 -6.07 -11.06 5.29
CA LYS A 71 -5.70 -12.36 5.87
C LYS A 71 -5.64 -12.31 7.39
N LYS A 72 -5.03 -11.25 7.94
CA LYS A 72 -4.95 -11.06 9.40
C LYS A 72 -6.35 -10.89 10.00
N ASP A 73 -7.18 -10.07 9.40
CA ASP A 73 -8.55 -9.81 9.85
C ASP A 73 -9.38 -11.10 9.90
N LYS A 74 -9.30 -11.95 8.86
CA LYS A 74 -9.93 -13.28 8.86
C LYS A 74 -9.47 -14.17 10.02
N ILE A 75 -8.17 -14.19 10.30
CA ILE A 75 -7.60 -14.98 11.40
C ILE A 75 -8.07 -14.42 12.75
N ASP A 76 -8.03 -13.11 12.93
CA ASP A 76 -8.42 -12.45 14.17
C ASP A 76 -9.93 -12.61 14.44
N ASN A 77 -10.77 -12.56 13.39
CA ASN A 77 -12.20 -12.86 13.46
C ASN A 77 -12.45 -14.28 14.00
N VAL A 78 -11.84 -15.30 13.39
CA VAL A 78 -11.94 -16.70 13.85
C VAL A 78 -11.45 -16.86 15.30
N ARG A 79 -10.37 -16.18 15.69
CA ARG A 79 -9.79 -16.28 17.04
C ARG A 79 -10.59 -15.53 18.10
N SER A 80 -11.35 -14.50 17.71
CA SER A 80 -12.10 -13.66 18.64
C SER A 80 -13.31 -14.37 19.26
N GLY A 81 -13.76 -15.50 18.68
CA GLY A 81 -14.94 -16.23 19.13
C GLY A 81 -16.25 -15.45 18.95
N ILE A 82 -16.19 -14.27 18.32
CA ILE A 82 -17.36 -13.54 17.85
C ILE A 82 -17.76 -14.24 16.56
N GLU A 83 -18.72 -15.16 16.63
CA GLU A 83 -19.40 -15.66 15.43
C GLU A 83 -19.91 -14.42 14.69
N GLY A 84 -19.23 -14.06 13.60
CA GLY A 84 -19.68 -12.98 12.75
C GLY A 84 -21.12 -13.29 12.37
N MET A 85 -22.06 -12.42 12.76
CA MET A 85 -23.42 -12.50 12.24
C MET A 85 -23.28 -12.49 10.72
N CYS A 86 -23.54 -13.65 10.09
CA CYS A 86 -23.77 -13.71 8.65
C CYS A 86 -24.92 -12.75 8.38
N SER A 87 -24.61 -11.51 8.00
CA SER A 87 -25.61 -10.59 7.52
C SER A 87 -26.04 -11.13 6.16
N GLU A 88 -27.35 -11.28 5.95
CA GLU A 88 -27.99 -11.81 4.73
C GLU A 88 -27.60 -11.05 3.43
N LYS A 89 -26.77 -10.00 3.54
CA LYS A 89 -26.19 -9.20 2.45
C LYS A 89 -24.95 -9.78 1.79
N ASP A 90 -24.33 -10.83 2.32
CA ASP A 90 -23.18 -11.50 1.67
C ASP A 90 -23.60 -12.40 0.48
N ASN A 91 -24.90 -12.49 0.17
CA ASN A 91 -25.46 -13.31 -0.92
C ASN A 91 -26.12 -12.50 -2.06
N LEU A 92 -25.80 -11.21 -2.23
CA LEU A 92 -26.30 -10.38 -3.35
C LEU A 92 -25.19 -9.93 -4.28
#